data_AF-A0A9X9QC02-F1
#
_entry.id   AF-A0A9X9QC02-F1
#
_cell.length_a   1.000
_cell.length_b   1.000
_cell.length_c   1.000
_cell.angle_alpha   90.00
_cell.angle_beta   90.00
_cell.angle_gamma   90.00
#
_symmetry.space_group_name_H-M   'P 1'
#
loop_
_entity.id
_entity.type
_entity.pdbx_description
1 polymer ?
#
loop_
_entity_poly.entity_id
_entity_poly.type
_entity_poly.pdbx_seq_one_letter_code
_entity_poly.pdbx_strand_id
1 'polypeptide(L)'
;MQRELKKRGYQRHVARPKAPVSQKAMKTGREWADAHLNWTFEDWTSVLWTDETWVEDGKHSRELVARSVHTFLFRKIITWFSNIIS
;
A
#
# COMPACT_ATOMS: atom_id res chain seq x y z
N MET A 1 -8.04 -0.69 30.57
CA MET A 1 -7.25 -0.90 29.34
C MET A 1 -7.74 -0.09 28.13
N GLN A 2 -9.03 -0.18 27.74
CA GLN A 2 -9.56 0.54 26.55
C GLN A 2 -9.41 2.09 26.59
N ARG A 3 -9.49 2.70 27.76
CA ARG A 3 -9.36 4.17 27.93
C ARG A 3 -7.97 4.68 27.55
N GLU A 4 -6.94 3.89 27.81
CA GLU A 4 -5.54 4.23 27.56
C GLU A 4 -5.21 4.16 26.06
N LEU A 5 -5.75 3.15 25.37
CA LEU A 5 -5.59 3.01 23.91
C LEU A 5 -6.23 4.17 23.15
N LYS A 6 -7.43 4.62 23.56
CA LYS A 6 -8.07 5.81 22.99
C LYS A 6 -7.28 7.09 23.24
N LYS A 7 -6.73 7.29 24.45
CA LYS A 7 -5.88 8.44 24.77
C LYS A 7 -4.62 8.51 23.90
N ARG A 8 -4.09 7.35 23.52
CA ARG A 8 -2.93 7.22 22.62
C ARG A 8 -3.31 7.28 21.13
N GLY A 9 -4.58 7.52 20.80
CA GLY A 9 -5.06 7.67 19.42
C GLY A 9 -5.37 6.37 18.69
N TYR A 10 -5.33 5.20 19.36
CA TYR A 10 -5.64 3.94 18.71
C TYR A 10 -7.16 3.78 18.54
N GLN A 11 -7.58 3.56 17.29
CA GLN A 11 -8.95 3.23 16.92
C GLN A 11 -9.05 1.73 16.60
N ARG A 12 -10.23 1.15 16.88
CA ARG A 12 -10.50 -0.24 16.53
C ARG A 12 -10.92 -0.29 15.06
N HIS A 13 -10.22 -1.09 14.26
CA HIS A 13 -10.58 -1.36 12.87
C HIS A 13 -10.98 -2.83 12.74
N VAL A 14 -11.96 -3.11 11.89
CA VAL A 14 -12.28 -4.48 11.50
C VAL A 14 -11.14 -4.99 10.62
N ALA A 15 -10.48 -6.07 11.04
CA ALA A 15 -9.49 -6.74 10.21
C ALA A 15 -10.20 -7.30 8.98
N ARG A 16 -9.87 -6.78 7.80
CA ARG A 16 -10.36 -7.35 6.53
C ARG A 16 -9.43 -8.50 6.13
N PRO A 17 -9.98 -9.66 5.73
CA PRO A 17 -9.15 -10.73 5.20
C PRO A 17 -8.40 -10.22 3.97
N LYS A 18 -7.09 -10.48 3.91
CA LYS A 18 -6.33 -10.28 2.69
C LYS A 18 -6.87 -11.26 1.64
N ALA A 19 -6.96 -10.82 0.39
CA ALA A 19 -7.29 -11.72 -0.70
C ALA A 19 -6.27 -12.88 -0.72
N PRO A 20 -6.70 -14.14 -0.94
CA PRO A 20 -5.79 -15.27 -1.00
C PRO A 20 -4.82 -15.08 -2.17
N VAL A 21 -3.52 -15.16 -1.89
CA VAL A 21 -2.47 -15.07 -2.89
C VAL A 21 -2.00 -16.48 -3.25
N SER A 22 -1.85 -16.77 -4.53
CA SER A 22 -1.30 -18.06 -4.97
C SER A 22 0.19 -18.16 -4.61
N GLN A 23 0.68 -19.37 -4.34
CA GLN A 23 2.12 -19.60 -4.08
C GLN A 23 3.01 -19.10 -5.23
N LYS A 24 2.52 -19.21 -6.47
CA LYS A 24 3.19 -18.68 -7.66
C LYS A 24 3.34 -17.15 -7.58
N ALA A 25 2.25 -16.44 -7.27
CA ALA A 25 2.29 -14.98 -7.14
C ALA A 25 3.19 -14.54 -5.97
N MET A 26 3.21 -15.29 -4.86
CA MET A 26 4.13 -15.03 -3.76
C MET A 26 5.60 -15.18 -4.18
N LYS A 27 5.92 -16.25 -4.92
CA LYS A 27 7.27 -16.49 -5.42
C LYS A 27 7.72 -15.39 -6.38
N THR A 28 6.91 -15.05 -7.38
CA THR A 28 7.22 -13.97 -8.33
C THR A 28 7.38 -12.62 -7.62
N GLY A 29 6.51 -12.34 -6.64
CA GLY A 29 6.63 -11.13 -5.83
C GLY A 29 7.93 -11.08 -5.03
N ARG A 30 8.36 -12.20 -4.44
CA ARG A 30 9.64 -12.30 -3.72
C ARG A 30 10.83 -12.12 -4.66
N GLU A 31 10.88 -12.83 -5.79
CA GLU A 31 11.98 -12.72 -6.75
C GLU A 31 12.14 -11.28 -7.26
N TRP A 32 11.02 -10.60 -7.51
CA TRP A 32 11.02 -9.20 -7.87
C TRP A 32 11.53 -8.30 -6.73
N ALA A 33 11.10 -8.56 -5.48
CA ALA A 33 11.57 -7.84 -4.29
C ALA A 33 13.09 -7.91 -4.16
N ASP A 34 13.63 -9.13 -4.23
CA ASP A 34 15.05 -9.41 -4.02
C ASP A 34 15.90 -8.74 -5.12
N ALA A 35 15.42 -8.75 -6.37
CA ALA A 35 16.10 -8.10 -7.49
C ALA A 35 16.13 -6.56 -7.38
N HIS A 36 15.15 -5.95 -6.71
CA HIS A 36 14.99 -4.49 -6.63
C HIS A 36 15.30 -3.94 -5.22
N LEU A 37 15.82 -4.77 -4.33
CA LEU A 37 16.09 -4.41 -2.94
C LEU A 37 17.09 -3.25 -2.81
N ASN A 38 18.06 -3.20 -3.72
CA ASN A 38 19.14 -2.21 -3.73
C ASN A 38 18.90 -1.06 -4.72
N TRP A 39 17.69 -0.93 -5.27
CA TRP A 39 17.36 0.18 -6.17
C TRP A 39 17.45 1.52 -5.45
N THR A 40 18.11 2.47 -6.10
CA THR A 40 18.22 3.85 -5.65
C THR A 40 16.93 4.62 -5.92
N PHE A 41 16.81 5.81 -5.35
CA PHE A 41 15.65 6.68 -5.58
C PHE A 41 15.52 7.02 -7.08
N GLU A 42 16.64 7.29 -7.73
CA GLU A 42 16.74 7.60 -9.15
C GLU A 42 16.21 6.45 -10.00
N ASP A 43 16.59 5.20 -9.68
CA ASP A 43 16.10 3.99 -10.36
C ASP A 43 14.56 3.92 -10.29
N TRP A 44 13.99 4.13 -9.08
CA TRP A 44 12.53 4.13 -8.91
C TRP A 44 11.82 5.23 -9.71
N THR A 45 12.42 6.42 -9.81
CA THR A 45 11.84 7.55 -10.56
C THR A 45 11.94 7.39 -12.07
N SER A 46 12.85 6.55 -12.56
CA SER A 46 13.01 6.29 -13.98
C SER A 46 11.93 5.37 -14.56
N VAL A 47 11.22 4.62 -13.72
CA VAL A 47 10.19 3.68 -14.15
C VAL A 47 8.88 4.40 -14.45
N LEU A 48 8.37 4.19 -15.67
CA LEU A 48 7.03 4.61 -16.06
C LEU A 48 6.02 3.54 -15.64
N TRP A 49 5.14 3.89 -14.70
CA TRP A 49 4.09 3.00 -14.19
C TRP A 49 2.77 3.25 -14.91
N THR A 50 2.11 2.17 -15.33
CA THR A 50 0.76 2.21 -15.94
C THR A 50 -0.12 1.16 -15.27
N ASP A 51 -1.37 1.50 -14.99
CA ASP A 51 -2.38 0.58 -14.47
C ASP A 51 -3.74 0.94 -15.07
N GLU A 52 -4.62 -0.05 -15.20
CA GLU A 52 -5.98 0.13 -15.71
C GLU A 52 -6.94 0.24 -14.52
N THR A 53 -7.84 1.23 -14.57
CA THR A 53 -8.88 1.39 -13.55
C THR A 53 -10.26 1.48 -14.20
N TRP A 54 -11.23 0.79 -13.60
CA TRP A 54 -12.63 0.90 -13.99
C TRP A 54 -13.21 2.17 -13.37
N VAL A 55 -13.72 3.06 -14.22
CA VAL A 55 -14.47 4.24 -13.80
C VAL A 55 -15.95 3.91 -13.96
N GLU A 56 -16.65 3.76 -12.83
CA GLU A 56 -18.11 3.56 -12.81
C GLU A 56 -18.83 4.91 -12.69
N ASP A 57 -19.89 5.11 -13.46
CA ASP A 57 -20.75 6.29 -13.37
C ASP A 57 -21.66 6.19 -12.13
N GLY A 58 -21.38 7.03 -11.13
CA GLY A 58 -22.18 7.16 -9.90
C GLY A 58 -22.13 8.59 -9.34
N LYS A 59 -23.11 8.96 -8.50
CA LYS A 59 -23.14 10.29 -7.83
C LYS A 59 -21.87 10.49 -7.01
N HIS A 60 -20.94 11.31 -7.50
CA HIS A 60 -19.81 11.79 -6.74
C HIS A 60 -20.29 12.70 -5.59
N SER A 61 -20.50 12.13 -4.39
CA SER A 61 -20.42 12.96 -3.19
C SER A 61 -18.98 13.43 -3.07
N ARG A 62 -18.77 14.75 -2.91
CA ARG A 62 -17.45 15.32 -2.66
C ARG A 62 -16.90 14.79 -1.34
N GLU A 63 -16.24 13.64 -1.38
CA GLU A 63 -15.42 13.19 -0.28
C GLU A 63 -14.13 14.00 -0.32
N LEU A 64 -14.08 15.02 0.54
CA LEU A 64 -12.87 15.80 0.78
C LEU A 64 -11.83 14.89 1.41
N VAL A 65 -10.91 14.38 0.60
CA VAL A 65 -9.74 13.65 1.08
C VAL A 65 -8.61 14.66 1.29
N ALA A 66 -8.22 14.89 2.53
CA ALA A 66 -6.99 15.62 2.83
C ALA A 66 -5.80 14.77 2.37
N ARG A 67 -5.10 15.22 1.32
CA ARG A 67 -3.94 14.54 0.75
C ARG A 67 -2.69 15.40 0.95
N SER A 68 -1.70 14.86 1.66
CA SER A 68 -0.34 15.42 1.65
C SER A 68 0.29 15.11 0.30
N VAL A 69 0.65 16.14 -0.47
CA VAL A 69 1.17 16.06 -1.85
C VAL A 69 2.53 15.32 -1.91
N HIS A 70 3.20 15.15 -0.77
CA HIS A 70 4.58 14.69 -0.72
C HIS A 70 4.75 13.18 -0.46
N THR A 71 3.71 12.42 -0.09
CA THR A 71 3.92 11.09 0.55
C THR A 71 2.98 9.98 0.10
N PHE A 72 2.54 9.95 -1.16
CA PHE A 72 1.60 8.90 -1.59
C PHE A 72 2.23 7.74 -2.34
N LEU A 73 3.25 7.96 -3.16
CA LEU A 73 3.89 6.88 -3.93
C LEU A 73 4.90 6.08 -3.08
N PHE A 74 5.74 6.76 -2.30
CA PHE A 74 6.81 6.11 -1.53
C PHE A 74 6.30 5.24 -0.38
N ARG A 75 5.23 5.66 0.31
CA ARG A 75 4.82 5.03 1.58
C ARG A 75 3.99 3.76 1.41
N LYS A 76 3.28 3.60 0.28
CA LYS A 76 2.48 2.39 0.00
C LYS A 76 3.36 1.21 -0.43
N ILE A 77 4.42 1.46 -1.21
CA ILE A 77 5.32 0.40 -1.69
C ILE A 77 6.12 -0.19 -0.53
N ILE A 78 6.71 0.66 0.33
CA ILE A 78 7.53 0.21 1.47
C ILE A 78 6.69 -0.59 2.49
N THR A 79 5.46 -0.15 2.81
CA THR A 79 4.60 -0.90 3.77
C THR A 79 4.08 -2.23 3.23
N TRP A 80 4.04 -2.41 1.91
CA TRP A 80 3.71 -3.69 1.28
C TRP A 80 4.89 -4.67 1.35
N PHE A 81 6.12 -4.21 1.04
CA PHE A 81 7.32 -5.05 1.14
C PHE A 81 7.65 -5.49 2.57
N SER A 82 7.52 -4.61 3.58
CA SER A 82 7.81 -4.96 4.97
C SER A 82 6.86 -6.03 5.56
N ASN A 83 5.68 -6.23 4.99
CA ASN A 83 4.69 -7.21 5.47
C ASN A 83 4.71 -8.56 4.72
N ILE A 84 5.61 -8.73 3.75
CA ILE A 84 5.77 -9.98 2.99
C ILE A 84 6.97 -10.80 3.51
N ILE A 85 7.91 -10.16 4.20
CA ILE A 85 9.15 -10.79 4.69
C ILE A 85 9.03 -11.23 6.17
N SER A 86 7.94 -10.89 6.87
CA SER A 86 7.70 -11.26 8.27
C SER A 86 6.69 -12.38 8.47
#